data_AF-A0A3P9C013-F1
#
_entry.id   AF-A0A3P9C013-F1
#
_cell.length_a   1.000
_cell.length_b   1.000
_cell.length_c   1.000
_cell.angle_alpha   90.00
_cell.angle_beta   90.00
_cell.angle_gamma   90.00
#
_symmetry.space_group_name_H-M   'P 1'
#
loop_
_entity.id
_entity.type
_entity.pdbx_description
1 polymer ?
#
loop_
_entity_poly.entity_id
_entity_poly.type
_entity_poly.pdbx_seq_one_letter_code
_entity_poly.pdbx_strand_id
1 'polypeptide(L)'
;IIHFIISSYYAVAQAASLISLAGHNVCITLQNKQETALDLAHWYVLQRTRAPFERFRDGLRSLGVLDALQTYPLQMKWSNAFQDECRTLAFWQDYLQEAEFENDVSLEDILVFCTGCDSIPALGFSPKPSLEFVTNCRFPVANTCENILRIPVHAVYTTFKSDMDFAIRNSPGFGRA
;
A
#
# COMPACT_ATOMS: atom_id res chain seq x y z
N ILE A 1 -45.68 12.29 29.72
CA ILE A 1 -45.10 13.66 29.75
C ILE A 1 -44.23 13.87 30.99
N ILE A 2 -44.76 13.70 32.22
CA ILE A 2 -43.99 13.89 33.47
C ILE A 2 -42.76 12.97 33.57
N HIS A 3 -42.92 11.68 33.25
CA HIS A 3 -41.81 10.71 33.27
C HIS A 3 -40.69 11.05 32.27
N PHE A 4 -41.04 11.63 31.12
CA PHE A 4 -40.10 12.05 30.09
C PHE A 4 -39.30 13.28 30.51
N ILE A 5 -39.96 14.24 31.19
CA ILE A 5 -39.33 15.44 31.74
C ILE A 5 -38.34 15.08 32.86
N ILE A 6 -38.70 14.17 33.75
CA ILE A 6 -37.84 13.72 34.86
C ILE A 6 -36.60 12.98 34.31
N SER A 7 -36.78 12.06 33.36
CA SER A 7 -35.67 11.33 32.74
C SER A 7 -34.70 12.26 31.99
N SER A 8 -35.24 13.26 31.29
CA SER A 8 -34.44 14.29 30.59
C SER A 8 -33.65 15.16 31.57
N TYR A 9 -34.24 15.55 32.70
CA TYR A 9 -33.56 16.32 33.74
C TYR A 9 -32.38 15.56 34.36
N TYR A 10 -32.56 14.28 34.67
CA TYR A 10 -31.48 13.44 35.22
C TYR A 10 -30.33 13.22 34.23
N ALA A 11 -30.63 13.05 32.94
CA ALA A 11 -29.61 12.91 31.90
C ALA A 11 -28.77 14.20 31.75
N VAL A 12 -29.42 15.36 31.79
CA VAL A 12 -28.73 16.66 31.75
C VAL A 12 -27.90 16.90 33.00
N ALA A 13 -28.42 16.55 34.19
CA ALA A 13 -27.68 16.68 35.45
C ALA A 13 -26.41 15.81 35.51
N GLN A 14 -26.45 14.60 34.93
CA GLN A 14 -25.27 13.73 34.83
C GLN A 14 -24.24 14.26 33.81
N ALA A 15 -24.68 14.92 32.74
CA ALA A 15 -23.80 15.52 31.73
C ALA A 15 -23.23 16.89 32.14
N ALA A 16 -23.83 17.57 33.12
CA ALA A 16 -23.43 18.93 33.55
C ALA A 16 -21.97 19.01 34.03
N SER A 17 -21.47 17.97 34.71
CA SER A 17 -20.07 17.90 35.16
C SER A 17 -19.09 17.80 33.99
N LEU A 18 -19.44 17.03 32.94
CA LEU A 18 -18.65 16.92 31.72
C LEU A 18 -18.66 18.23 30.92
N ILE A 19 -19.81 18.91 30.84
CA ILE A 19 -19.96 20.21 30.17
C ILE A 19 -19.10 21.28 30.87
N SER A 20 -19.16 21.34 32.20
CA SER A 20 -18.34 22.25 32.99
C SER A 20 -16.84 21.95 32.86
N LEU A 21 -16.45 20.67 32.83
CA LEU A 21 -15.06 20.25 32.66
C LEU A 21 -14.53 20.56 31.25
N ALA A 22 -15.40 20.51 30.24
CA ALA A 22 -15.10 20.95 28.87
C ALA A 22 -15.00 22.47 28.72
N GLY A 23 -15.25 23.24 29.80
CA GLY A 23 -15.17 24.71 29.80
C GLY A 23 -16.31 25.38 29.02
N HIS A 24 -17.35 24.63 28.64
CA HIS A 24 -18.48 25.16 27.87
C HIS A 24 -19.46 25.87 28.81
N ASN A 25 -19.34 27.20 28.90
CA ASN A 25 -20.32 28.08 29.58
C ASN A 25 -21.44 28.52 28.62
N VAL A 26 -21.97 27.59 27.81
CA VAL A 26 -23.02 27.87 26.83
C VAL A 26 -24.37 27.44 27.38
N CYS A 27 -25.37 28.32 27.30
CA CYS A 27 -26.75 27.97 27.64
C CYS A 27 -27.29 26.96 26.60
N ILE A 28 -27.53 25.73 27.02
CA ILE A 28 -28.06 24.68 26.14
C ILE A 28 -29.55 24.94 25.91
N THR A 29 -29.91 25.22 24.68
CA THR A 29 -31.28 25.38 24.20
C THR A 29 -31.69 24.19 23.34
N LEU A 30 -32.98 24.07 23.03
CA LEU A 30 -33.46 23.03 22.11
C LEU A 30 -32.85 23.15 20.71
N GLN A 31 -32.44 24.37 20.31
CA GLN A 31 -31.85 24.64 19.00
C GLN A 31 -30.37 24.23 18.92
N ASN A 32 -29.55 24.43 19.97
CA ASN A 32 -28.10 24.20 19.93
C ASN A 32 -27.64 22.88 20.57
N LYS A 33 -28.57 22.07 21.10
CA LYS A 33 -28.28 20.83 21.84
C LYS A 33 -27.42 19.82 21.07
N GLN A 34 -27.59 19.72 19.76
CA GLN A 34 -26.89 18.74 18.94
C GLN A 34 -25.43 19.12 18.71
N GLU A 35 -25.19 20.41 18.41
CA GLU A 35 -23.85 20.97 18.27
C GLU A 35 -23.09 20.87 19.59
N THR A 36 -23.72 21.27 20.70
CA THR A 36 -23.09 21.20 22.02
C THR A 36 -22.76 19.76 22.44
N ALA A 37 -23.63 18.79 22.10
CA ALA A 37 -23.38 17.38 22.38
C ALA A 37 -22.22 16.82 21.53
N LEU A 38 -22.10 17.26 20.26
CA LEU A 38 -21.00 16.88 19.38
C LEU A 38 -19.67 17.42 19.90
N ASP A 39 -19.61 18.70 20.28
CA ASP A 39 -18.40 19.33 20.81
C ASP A 39 -17.96 18.69 22.12
N LEU A 40 -18.91 18.36 22.99
CA LEU A 40 -18.62 17.64 24.22
C LEU A 40 -18.09 16.23 23.96
N ALA A 41 -18.67 15.51 23.00
CA ALA A 41 -18.20 14.18 22.60
C ALA A 41 -16.79 14.24 22.01
N HIS A 42 -16.51 15.20 21.13
CA HIS A 42 -15.17 15.44 20.58
C HIS A 42 -14.18 15.75 21.70
N TRP A 43 -14.50 16.70 22.58
CA TRP A 43 -13.64 17.05 23.71
C TRP A 43 -13.35 15.85 24.61
N TYR A 44 -14.36 15.04 24.91
CA TYR A 44 -14.24 13.86 25.78
C TYR A 44 -13.38 12.75 25.15
N VAL A 45 -13.53 12.50 23.85
CA VAL A 45 -12.69 11.55 23.10
C VAL A 45 -11.24 12.06 23.04
N LEU A 46 -11.03 13.34 22.79
CA LEU A 46 -9.69 13.95 22.78
C LEU A 46 -9.03 13.87 24.15
N GLN A 47 -9.76 14.14 25.23
CA GLN A 47 -9.25 14.04 26.61
C GLN A 47 -8.79 12.62 26.96
N ARG A 48 -9.59 11.60 26.61
CA ARG A 48 -9.24 10.20 26.92
C ARG A 48 -8.10 9.66 26.09
N THR A 49 -7.98 10.10 24.85
CA THR A 49 -6.92 9.64 23.95
C THR A 49 -5.62 10.43 24.12
N ARG A 50 -5.68 11.63 24.74
CA ARG A 50 -4.51 12.49 24.94
C ARG A 50 -3.37 11.82 25.70
N ALA A 51 -3.61 11.25 26.88
CA ALA A 51 -2.54 10.64 27.67
C ALA A 51 -1.93 9.39 26.98
N PRO A 52 -2.72 8.44 26.43
CA PRO A 52 -2.18 7.36 25.61
C PRO A 52 -1.38 7.85 24.40
N PHE A 53 -1.88 8.88 23.71
CA PHE A 53 -1.21 9.45 22.54
C PHE A 53 0.11 10.14 22.91
N GLU A 54 0.13 10.92 23.99
CA GLU A 54 1.35 11.56 24.49
C GLU A 54 2.40 10.53 24.90
N ARG A 55 2.00 9.46 25.61
CA ARG A 55 2.92 8.35 25.95
C ARG A 55 3.44 7.61 24.72
N PHE A 56 2.58 7.38 23.73
CA PHE A 56 2.99 6.77 22.46
C PHE A 56 3.99 7.66 21.72
N ARG A 57 3.69 8.96 21.58
CA ARG A 57 4.59 9.96 20.99
C ARG A 57 5.94 10.02 21.73
N ASP A 58 5.92 10.05 23.05
CA ASP A 58 7.13 10.12 23.86
C ASP A 58 7.96 8.82 23.76
N GLY A 59 7.29 7.67 23.63
CA GLY A 59 7.94 6.39 23.32
C GLY A 59 8.56 6.37 21.91
N LEU A 60 7.89 6.92 20.91
CA LEU A 60 8.49 7.08 19.57
C LEU A 60 9.68 8.03 19.60
N ARG A 61 9.64 9.08 20.41
CA ARG A 61 10.75 10.02 20.57
C ARG A 61 11.95 9.36 21.28
N SER A 62 11.74 8.61 22.35
CA SER A 62 12.84 7.95 23.07
C SER A 62 13.57 6.90 22.22
N LEU A 63 12.86 6.27 21.29
CA LEU A 63 13.42 5.34 20.31
C LEU A 63 14.07 6.04 19.10
N GLY A 64 14.06 7.37 19.03
CA GLY A 64 14.53 8.15 17.88
C GLY A 64 13.65 8.04 16.63
N VAL A 65 12.55 7.29 16.69
CA VAL A 65 11.62 7.07 15.58
C VAL A 65 10.84 8.33 15.25
N LEU A 66 10.43 9.10 16.26
CA LEU A 66 9.72 10.37 16.04
C LEU A 66 10.61 11.38 15.32
N ASP A 67 11.88 11.48 15.72
CA ASP A 67 12.84 12.38 15.09
C ASP A 67 13.18 11.90 13.67
N ALA A 68 13.30 10.59 13.45
CA ALA A 68 13.47 10.02 12.11
C ALA A 68 12.25 10.28 11.20
N LEU A 69 11.04 10.13 11.71
CA LEU A 69 9.78 10.44 11.01
C LEU A 69 9.69 11.92 10.61
N GLN A 70 10.13 12.82 11.50
CA GLN A 70 10.14 14.27 11.25
C GLN A 70 11.28 14.70 10.32
N THR A 71 12.42 14.03 10.39
CA THR A 71 13.61 14.31 9.57
C THR A 71 13.44 13.78 8.15
N TYR A 72 12.75 12.66 7.98
CA TYR A 72 12.54 12.01 6.69
C TYR A 72 11.06 11.68 6.41
N PRO A 73 10.17 12.70 6.35
CA PRO A 73 8.75 12.48 6.11
C PRO A 73 8.45 11.79 4.76
N LEU A 74 9.42 11.82 3.83
CA LEU A 74 9.34 11.18 2.51
C LEU A 74 9.98 9.78 2.44
N GLN A 75 10.84 9.37 3.39
CA GLN A 75 11.45 8.03 3.34
C GLN A 75 10.56 6.95 3.97
N MET A 76 9.70 7.32 4.93
CA MET A 76 8.73 6.39 5.54
C MET A 76 7.43 6.22 4.75
N LYS A 77 7.22 7.01 3.69
CA LYS A 77 6.16 6.79 2.68
C LYS A 77 6.84 6.49 1.36
N TRP A 78 6.91 5.20 0.98
CA TRP A 78 7.34 4.76 -0.36
C TRP A 78 8.69 5.33 -0.82
N SER A 79 9.78 4.57 -0.67
CA SER A 79 10.99 4.92 -1.43
C SER A 79 10.64 4.99 -2.93
N ASN A 80 11.27 5.91 -3.67
CA ASN A 80 11.09 5.99 -5.13
C ASN A 80 11.33 4.61 -5.77
N ALA A 81 12.31 3.85 -5.26
CA ALA A 81 12.58 2.48 -5.65
C ALA A 81 11.36 1.56 -5.51
N PHE A 82 10.67 1.56 -4.36
CA PHE A 82 9.48 0.72 -4.18
C PHE A 82 8.32 1.15 -5.09
N GLN A 83 8.13 2.46 -5.33
CA GLN A 83 7.13 2.92 -6.29
C GLN A 83 7.44 2.46 -7.72
N ASP A 84 8.72 2.51 -8.09
CA ASP A 84 9.19 2.12 -9.41
C ASP A 84 9.08 0.59 -9.61
N GLU A 85 9.38 -0.20 -8.58
CA GLU A 85 9.17 -1.66 -8.56
C GLU A 85 7.68 -2.02 -8.66
N CYS A 86 6.81 -1.38 -7.85
CA CYS A 86 5.37 -1.59 -7.95
C CYS A 86 4.81 -1.23 -9.33
N ARG A 87 5.30 -0.14 -9.93
CA ARG A 87 4.91 0.24 -11.29
C ARG A 87 5.40 -0.78 -12.32
N THR A 88 6.63 -1.27 -12.17
CA THR A 88 7.20 -2.30 -13.05
C THR A 88 6.44 -3.62 -12.93
N LEU A 89 5.97 -3.98 -11.73
CA LEU A 89 5.06 -5.12 -11.54
C LEU A 89 3.73 -4.95 -12.25
N ALA A 90 3.14 -3.75 -12.18
CA ALA A 90 1.90 -3.48 -12.91
C ALA A 90 2.12 -3.62 -14.43
N PHE A 91 3.22 -3.07 -14.96
CA PHE A 91 3.59 -3.23 -16.37
C PHE A 91 3.78 -4.71 -16.75
N TRP A 92 4.40 -5.51 -15.89
CA TRP A 92 4.55 -6.94 -16.14
C TRP A 92 3.20 -7.68 -16.20
N GLN A 93 2.26 -7.34 -15.32
CA GLN A 93 0.90 -7.90 -15.33
C GLN A 93 0.15 -7.52 -16.61
N ASP A 94 0.17 -6.24 -16.97
CA ASP A 94 -0.46 -5.74 -18.20
C ASP A 94 0.14 -6.42 -19.44
N TYR A 95 1.47 -6.60 -19.47
CA TYR A 95 2.18 -7.27 -20.56
C TYR A 95 1.80 -8.76 -20.69
N LEU A 96 1.70 -9.48 -19.57
CA LEU A 96 1.24 -10.88 -19.58
C LEU A 96 -0.20 -10.99 -20.09
N GLN A 97 -1.06 -10.07 -19.68
CA GLN A 97 -2.44 -10.03 -20.15
C GLN A 97 -2.49 -9.72 -21.65
N GLU A 98 -1.70 -8.77 -22.15
CA GLU A 98 -1.59 -8.51 -23.59
C GLU A 98 -1.08 -9.75 -24.35
N ALA A 99 -0.06 -10.46 -23.84
CA ALA A 99 0.47 -11.68 -24.45
C ALA A 99 -0.53 -12.87 -24.51
N GLU A 100 -1.63 -12.81 -23.74
CA GLU A 100 -2.74 -13.77 -23.85
C GLU A 100 -3.67 -13.49 -25.05
N PHE A 101 -3.76 -12.22 -25.50
CA PHE A 101 -4.71 -11.78 -26.52
C PHE A 101 -4.06 -11.29 -27.83
N GLU A 102 -2.87 -10.70 -27.75
CA GLU A 102 -2.07 -10.18 -28.86
C GLU A 102 -0.99 -11.19 -29.30
N ASN A 103 -0.44 -11.02 -30.51
CA ASN A 103 0.33 -12.07 -31.20
C ASN A 103 1.82 -11.75 -31.44
N ASP A 104 2.38 -10.66 -30.92
CA ASP A 104 3.81 -10.34 -31.15
C ASP A 104 4.76 -11.18 -30.27
N VAL A 105 4.37 -11.42 -29.01
CA VAL A 105 5.03 -12.33 -28.06
C VAL A 105 3.94 -13.09 -27.33
N SER A 106 4.00 -14.42 -27.36
CA SER A 106 3.02 -15.28 -26.68
C SER A 106 3.43 -15.61 -25.24
N LEU A 107 2.49 -16.12 -24.43
CA LEU A 107 2.81 -16.71 -23.14
C LEU A 107 3.81 -17.88 -23.23
N GLU A 108 3.82 -18.64 -24.33
CA GLU A 108 4.78 -19.73 -24.57
C GLU A 108 6.19 -19.16 -24.79
N ASP A 109 6.33 -18.12 -25.60
CA ASP A 109 7.61 -17.44 -25.81
C ASP A 109 8.17 -16.89 -24.49
N ILE A 110 7.30 -16.34 -23.65
CA ILE A 110 7.65 -15.85 -22.32
C ILE A 110 8.08 -17.00 -21.40
N LEU A 111 7.37 -18.11 -21.41
CA LEU A 111 7.71 -19.30 -20.62
C LEU A 111 9.08 -19.85 -21.02
N VAL A 112 9.32 -20.02 -22.31
CA VAL A 112 10.61 -20.48 -22.87
C VAL A 112 11.71 -19.50 -22.50
N PHE A 113 11.47 -18.19 -22.63
CA PHE A 113 12.46 -17.19 -22.25
C PHE A 113 12.85 -17.31 -20.77
N CYS A 114 11.88 -17.44 -19.87
CA CYS A 114 12.13 -17.41 -18.43
C CYS A 114 12.73 -18.71 -17.89
N THR A 115 12.31 -19.85 -18.44
CA THR A 115 12.56 -21.17 -17.85
C THR A 115 13.33 -22.11 -18.78
N GLY A 116 13.40 -21.79 -20.06
CA GLY A 116 13.88 -22.69 -21.10
C GLY A 116 12.89 -23.81 -21.44
N CYS A 117 11.72 -23.91 -20.79
CA CYS A 117 10.74 -24.95 -21.05
C CYS A 117 9.61 -24.44 -21.96
N ASP A 118 9.14 -25.29 -22.86
CA ASP A 118 7.96 -25.05 -23.71
C ASP A 118 6.62 -25.31 -22.99
N SER A 119 6.70 -25.93 -21.81
CA SER A 119 5.56 -26.35 -21.01
C SER A 119 5.93 -26.46 -19.54
N ILE A 120 4.93 -26.41 -18.66
CA ILE A 120 5.13 -26.59 -17.23
C ILE A 120 5.47 -28.07 -16.97
N PRO A 121 6.59 -28.40 -16.29
CA PRO A 121 6.92 -29.79 -15.96
C PRO A 121 5.83 -30.46 -15.12
N ALA A 122 5.65 -31.78 -15.25
CA ALA A 122 4.61 -32.52 -14.51
C ALA A 122 4.70 -32.40 -12.98
N LEU A 123 5.91 -32.19 -12.44
CA LEU A 123 6.15 -31.95 -11.01
C LEU A 123 6.22 -30.46 -10.64
N GLY A 124 6.00 -29.57 -11.61
CA GLY A 124 6.28 -28.16 -11.51
C GLY A 124 7.78 -27.84 -11.61
N PHE A 125 8.09 -26.55 -11.54
CA PHE A 125 9.46 -26.04 -11.59
C PHE A 125 10.19 -26.19 -10.25
N SER A 126 11.45 -26.62 -10.32
CA SER A 126 12.37 -26.66 -9.19
C SER A 126 13.76 -26.19 -9.65
N PRO A 127 14.24 -25.02 -9.20
CA PRO A 127 13.64 -24.11 -8.22
C PRO A 127 12.36 -23.42 -8.75
N LYS A 128 11.55 -22.86 -7.84
CA LYS A 128 10.34 -22.12 -8.24
C LYS A 128 10.71 -20.85 -9.01
N PRO A 129 9.96 -20.48 -10.07
CA PRO A 129 10.20 -19.24 -10.79
C PRO A 129 10.06 -18.02 -9.88
N SER A 130 10.94 -17.05 -10.08
CA SER A 130 10.98 -15.82 -9.29
C SER A 130 11.37 -14.62 -10.15
N LEU A 131 11.09 -13.43 -9.63
CA LEU A 131 11.26 -12.16 -10.31
C LEU A 131 12.14 -11.25 -9.47
N GLU A 132 13.13 -10.62 -10.10
CA GLU A 132 14.01 -9.63 -9.50
C GLU A 132 13.95 -8.32 -10.31
N PHE A 133 13.96 -7.17 -9.64
CA PHE A 133 14.03 -5.87 -10.31
C PHE A 133 15.48 -5.43 -10.50
N VAL A 134 15.80 -4.87 -11.67
CA VAL A 134 17.12 -4.34 -11.96
C VAL A 134 17.02 -2.90 -12.50
N THR A 135 17.89 -2.01 -12.01
CA THR A 135 17.87 -0.58 -12.38
C THR A 135 18.97 -0.20 -13.38
N ASN A 136 19.99 -1.05 -13.55
CA ASN A 136 21.16 -0.77 -14.37
C ASN A 136 21.18 -1.53 -15.71
N CYS A 137 20.03 -2.08 -16.11
CA CYS A 137 19.87 -2.85 -17.33
C CYS A 137 18.69 -2.30 -18.13
N ARG A 138 18.82 -2.32 -19.46
CA ARG A 138 17.75 -1.91 -20.37
C ARG A 138 16.77 -3.05 -20.67
N PHE A 139 17.31 -4.25 -20.89
CA PHE A 139 16.56 -5.43 -21.33
C PHE A 139 16.32 -6.41 -20.17
N PRO A 140 15.26 -7.23 -20.21
CA PRO A 140 15.10 -8.34 -19.30
C PRO A 140 16.19 -9.38 -19.49
N VAL A 141 16.52 -10.07 -18.40
CA VAL A 141 17.52 -11.16 -18.41
C VAL A 141 16.94 -12.35 -17.67
N ALA A 142 16.87 -13.49 -18.33
CA ALA A 142 16.49 -14.74 -17.70
C ALA A 142 17.71 -15.55 -17.27
N ASN A 143 17.65 -16.12 -16.07
CA ASN A 143 18.49 -17.22 -15.65
C ASN A 143 17.62 -18.48 -15.60
N THR A 144 17.65 -19.25 -16.68
CA THR A 144 16.81 -20.44 -16.86
C THR A 144 17.17 -21.58 -15.89
N CYS A 145 18.42 -21.69 -15.44
CA CYS A 145 18.81 -22.69 -14.45
C CYS A 145 18.15 -22.45 -13.08
N GLU A 146 18.02 -21.18 -12.70
CA GLU A 146 17.45 -20.77 -11.41
C GLU A 146 15.99 -20.32 -11.52
N ASN A 147 15.41 -20.36 -12.72
CA ASN A 147 14.08 -19.80 -13.03
C ASN A 147 13.92 -18.34 -12.54
N ILE A 148 14.95 -17.51 -12.69
CA ILE A 148 14.92 -16.10 -12.26
C ILE A 148 14.76 -15.21 -13.49
N LEU A 149 13.67 -14.45 -13.54
CA LEU A 149 13.50 -13.35 -14.49
C LEU A 149 13.92 -12.03 -13.84
N ARG A 150 14.95 -11.39 -14.38
CA ARG A 150 15.35 -10.03 -14.01
C ARG A 150 14.65 -9.04 -14.92
N ILE A 151 13.78 -8.21 -14.35
CA ILE A 151 12.99 -7.23 -15.09
C ILE A 151 13.58 -5.83 -14.88
N PRO A 152 13.91 -5.11 -15.96
CA PRO A 152 14.37 -3.74 -15.88
C PRO A 152 13.26 -2.81 -15.40
N VAL A 153 13.60 -1.92 -14.47
CA VAL A 153 12.68 -0.89 -14.00
C VAL A 153 12.50 0.17 -15.07
N HIS A 154 11.25 0.41 -15.47
CA HIS A 154 10.88 1.40 -16.49
C HIS A 154 9.94 2.48 -15.94
N ALA A 155 10.02 3.67 -16.52
CA ALA A 155 9.11 4.77 -16.19
C ALA A 155 7.79 4.71 -16.97
N VAL A 156 7.80 4.11 -18.17
CA VAL A 156 6.70 4.13 -19.13
C VAL A 156 6.45 2.72 -19.68
N TYR A 157 5.18 2.33 -19.82
CA TYR A 157 4.79 0.99 -20.27
C TYR A 157 5.26 0.68 -21.70
N THR A 158 5.16 1.63 -22.63
CA THR A 158 5.51 1.37 -24.04
C THR A 158 6.99 1.08 -24.24
N THR A 159 7.88 1.72 -23.46
CA THR A 159 9.33 1.41 -23.49
C THR A 159 9.61 0.07 -22.84
N PHE A 160 8.94 -0.24 -21.73
CA PHE A 160 8.98 -1.56 -21.09
C PHE A 160 8.60 -2.66 -22.10
N LYS A 161 7.42 -2.55 -22.71
CA LYS A 161 6.89 -3.50 -23.70
C LYS A 161 7.86 -3.68 -24.86
N SER A 162 8.32 -2.59 -25.47
CA SER A 162 9.24 -2.65 -26.60
C SER A 162 10.56 -3.35 -26.27
N ASP A 163 11.12 -3.13 -25.08
CA ASP A 163 12.39 -3.76 -24.67
C ASP A 163 12.18 -5.24 -24.28
N MET A 164 11.02 -5.59 -23.67
CA MET A 164 10.61 -6.98 -23.42
C MET A 164 10.44 -7.75 -24.74
N ASP A 165 9.65 -7.20 -25.67
CA ASP A 165 9.41 -7.78 -26.99
C ASP A 165 10.71 -7.97 -27.77
N PHE A 166 11.60 -6.98 -27.72
CA PHE A 166 12.90 -7.07 -28.37
C PHE A 166 13.73 -8.20 -27.77
N ALA A 167 13.84 -8.28 -26.45
CA ALA A 167 14.69 -9.28 -25.80
C ALA A 167 14.20 -10.71 -26.09
N ILE A 168 12.91 -10.98 -25.86
CA ILE A 168 12.32 -12.32 -26.01
C ILE A 168 12.46 -12.83 -27.46
N ARG A 169 12.13 -11.99 -28.45
CA ARG A 169 12.22 -12.37 -29.87
C ARG A 169 13.64 -12.55 -30.37
N ASN A 170 14.64 -11.90 -29.75
CA ASN A 170 16.04 -11.99 -30.15
C ASN A 170 16.87 -12.97 -29.30
N SER A 171 16.22 -13.77 -28.46
CA SER A 171 16.86 -14.84 -27.69
C SER A 171 16.60 -16.27 -28.19
N PRO A 172 16.43 -16.57 -29.51
CA PRO A 172 16.18 -17.94 -29.95
C PRO A 172 17.41 -18.82 -29.69
N GLY A 173 17.37 -19.66 -28.65
CA GLY A 173 18.44 -20.62 -28.37
C GLY A 173 18.64 -21.05 -26.92
N PHE A 174 18.08 -20.35 -25.93
CA PHE A 174 18.12 -20.81 -24.53
C PHE A 174 16.86 -21.62 -24.21
N GLY A 175 16.91 -22.96 -24.32
CA GLY A 175 15.83 -23.84 -23.84
C GLY A 175 15.38 -24.97 -24.76
N ARG A 176 15.70 -24.95 -26.06
CA ARG A 176 15.46 -26.12 -26.94
C ARG A 176 16.55 -27.18 -26.70
N ALA A 177 16.50 -27.86 -25.56
CA ALA A 177 17.27 -29.06 -25.26
C ALA A 177 16.32 -30.26 -25.08
#